data_AF-A0A1Q7UCP8-F1
#
_entry.id   AF-A0A1Q7UCP8-F1
#
_cell.length_a   1.000
_cell.length_b   1.000
_cell.length_c   1.000
_cell.angle_alpha   90.00
_cell.angle_beta   90.00
_cell.angle_gamma   90.00
#
_symmetry.space_group_name_H-M   'P 1'
#
loop_
_entity.id
_entity.type
_entity.pdbx_description
1 polymer ?
#
loop_
_entity_poly.entity_id
_entity_poly.type
_entity_poly.pdbx_seq_one_letter_code
_entity_poly.pdbx_strand_id
1 'polypeptide(L)'
;MPVTGPILFVSPVSGRLTARVPVRLLLGTGLAFVTVGLLLMGNLSDSSGWTALLPGQILAGIGIGLATPGLASTAVGVVRPQLSGMASGANNTARQLGLATGIAGLGSIFQSKIQSTLTPLVSGTSASSHVHELSRAVASGGTGRALQAVPPADRDKVVHAAHHAFVTGFNTIALVSVAVAAVGSVAGYALVRSRDFVAGGGPVPAPEPAQA
;
A
#
# COMPACT_ATOMS: atom_id res chain seq x y z
N MET A 1 6.85 5.22 -18.66
CA MET A 1 6.12 4.34 -17.73
C MET A 1 6.96 3.09 -17.45
N PRO A 2 7.90 3.15 -16.49
CA PRO A 2 8.81 2.05 -16.16
C PRO A 2 8.23 1.01 -15.17
N VAL A 3 7.03 1.27 -14.63
CA VAL A 3 6.38 0.40 -13.63
C VAL A 3 5.65 -0.79 -14.28
N THR A 4 5.36 -0.74 -15.58
CA THR A 4 4.57 -1.76 -16.29
C THR A 4 5.36 -3.01 -16.68
N GLY A 5 6.69 -2.92 -16.79
CA GLY A 5 7.54 -4.03 -17.23
C GLY A 5 7.64 -5.21 -16.24
N PRO A 6 7.82 -4.98 -14.93
CA PRO A 6 7.99 -6.07 -13.97
C PRO A 6 6.70 -6.86 -13.65
N ILE A 7 5.53 -6.22 -13.75
CA ILE A 7 4.22 -6.85 -13.45
C ILE A 7 3.96 -8.06 -14.36
N LEU A 8 4.39 -8.00 -15.62
CA LEU A 8 4.18 -9.07 -16.59
C LEU A 8 5.10 -10.29 -16.36
N PHE A 9 6.22 -10.13 -15.64
CA PHE A 9 7.18 -11.22 -15.41
C PHE A 9 6.92 -12.00 -14.10
N VAL A 10 6.22 -11.42 -13.13
CA VAL A 10 5.97 -12.06 -11.81
C VAL A 10 4.69 -12.91 -11.79
N SER A 11 3.76 -12.68 -12.73
CA SER A 11 2.49 -13.42 -12.82
C SER A 11 2.57 -14.96 -12.91
N PRO A 12 3.58 -15.60 -13.53
CA PRO A 12 3.59 -17.08 -13.63
C PRO A 12 4.05 -17.79 -12.35
N VAL A 13 4.81 -17.10 -11.48
CA VAL A 13 5.48 -17.74 -10.32
C VAL A 13 4.56 -17.76 -9.10
N SER A 14 3.70 -16.76 -8.93
CA SER A 14 2.76 -16.68 -7.80
C SER A 14 1.66 -17.75 -7.83
N GLY A 15 1.31 -18.29 -9.00
CA GLY A 15 0.23 -19.27 -9.14
C GLY A 15 0.52 -20.64 -8.53
N ARG A 16 1.81 -21.01 -8.36
CA ARG A 16 2.19 -22.33 -7.83
C ARG A 16 2.30 -22.41 -6.30
N LEU A 17 2.38 -21.28 -5.59
CA LEU A 17 2.60 -21.28 -4.14
C LEU A 17 1.29 -21.32 -3.32
N THR A 18 0.16 -20.93 -3.91
CA THR A 18 -1.15 -20.84 -3.25
C THR A 18 -1.77 -22.21 -2.91
N ALA A 19 -1.23 -23.31 -3.45
CA ALA A 19 -1.83 -24.64 -3.31
C ALA A 19 -1.44 -25.40 -2.01
N ARG A 20 -0.47 -24.93 -1.21
CA ARG A 20 0.11 -25.75 -0.12
C ARG A 20 0.32 -25.08 1.23
N VAL A 21 -0.02 -23.81 1.41
CA VAL A 21 0.36 -23.07 2.63
C VAL A 21 -0.89 -22.53 3.35
N PRO A 22 -1.01 -22.72 4.68
CA PRO A 22 -2.19 -22.27 5.44
C PRO A 22 -2.35 -20.74 5.40
N VAL A 23 -3.61 -20.28 5.28
CA VAL A 23 -4.01 -18.86 5.13
C VAL A 23 -3.35 -17.92 6.15
N ARG A 24 -3.13 -18.39 7.38
CA ARG A 24 -2.45 -17.63 8.45
C ARG A 24 -0.99 -17.30 8.10
N LEU A 25 -0.26 -18.27 7.55
CA LEU A 25 1.12 -18.04 7.11
C LEU A 25 1.13 -17.16 5.86
N LEU A 26 0.17 -17.31 4.94
CA LEU A 26 0.07 -16.46 3.73
C LEU A 26 -0.14 -14.98 4.06
N LEU A 27 -1.11 -14.66 4.93
CA LEU A 27 -1.40 -13.28 5.31
C LEU A 27 -0.23 -12.65 6.08
N GLY A 28 0.28 -13.35 7.10
CA GLY A 28 1.36 -12.83 7.94
C GLY A 28 2.68 -12.65 7.19
N THR A 29 3.05 -13.63 6.35
CA THR A 29 4.26 -13.51 5.51
C THR A 29 4.07 -12.48 4.40
N GLY A 30 2.88 -12.40 3.79
CA GLY A 30 2.58 -11.38 2.77
C GLY A 30 2.75 -9.96 3.32
N LEU A 31 2.16 -9.66 4.49
CA LEU A 31 2.33 -8.37 5.16
C LEU A 31 3.76 -8.11 5.62
N ALA A 32 4.50 -9.14 6.05
CA ALA A 32 5.93 -9.02 6.36
C ALA A 32 6.76 -8.66 5.10
N PHE A 33 6.50 -9.30 3.96
CA PHE A 33 7.15 -8.98 2.68
C PHE A 33 6.83 -7.55 2.22
N VAL A 34 5.58 -7.08 2.39
CA VAL A 34 5.22 -5.67 2.15
C VAL A 34 6.00 -4.73 3.08
N THR A 35 6.10 -5.08 4.36
CA THR A 35 6.83 -4.27 5.37
C THR A 35 8.31 -4.16 5.01
N VAL A 36 8.96 -5.27 4.65
CA VAL A 36 10.36 -5.30 4.23
C VAL A 36 10.55 -4.55 2.91
N GLY A 37 9.64 -4.71 1.95
CA GLY A 37 9.66 -3.98 0.68
C GLY A 37 9.54 -2.46 0.87
N LEU A 38 8.67 -2.02 1.77
CA LEU A 38 8.52 -0.60 2.13
C LEU A 38 9.74 -0.06 2.88
N LEU A 39 10.36 -0.85 3.78
CA LEU A 39 11.61 -0.46 4.46
C LEU A 39 12.77 -0.29 3.48
N LEU A 40 12.88 -1.19 2.49
CA LEU A 40 13.85 -1.08 1.41
C LEU A 40 13.64 0.19 0.57
N MET A 41 12.39 0.63 0.40
CA MET A 41 12.07 1.87 -0.32
C MET A 41 12.23 3.14 0.54
N GLY A 42 11.99 3.07 1.85
CA GLY A 42 12.12 4.21 2.77
C GLY A 42 13.58 4.59 3.07
N ASN A 43 14.53 3.70 2.83
CA ASN A 43 15.95 3.97 3.08
C ASN A 43 16.71 4.57 1.87
N LEU A 44 16.00 5.08 0.85
CA LEU A 44 16.65 5.71 -0.29
C LEU A 44 17.18 7.11 0.08
N SER A 45 18.51 7.22 0.13
CA SER A 45 19.24 8.49 0.22
C SER A 45 19.39 9.13 -1.17
N ASP A 46 19.55 10.47 -1.23
CA ASP A 46 19.58 11.33 -2.44
C ASP A 46 20.54 10.90 -3.58
N SER A 47 21.41 9.90 -3.37
CA SER A 47 22.35 9.38 -4.37
C SER A 47 21.90 8.10 -5.07
N SER A 48 20.74 7.52 -4.71
CA SER A 48 20.30 6.22 -5.21
C SER A 48 19.45 6.37 -6.48
N GLY A 49 19.99 5.89 -7.61
CA GLY A 49 19.29 5.90 -8.90
C GLY A 49 17.98 5.10 -8.88
N TRP A 50 17.15 5.30 -9.92
CA TRP A 50 15.82 4.68 -10.08
C TRP A 50 15.78 3.14 -9.89
N THR A 51 16.92 2.47 -10.06
CA THR A 51 17.10 1.03 -9.88
C THR A 51 17.01 0.57 -8.43
N ALA A 52 17.23 1.44 -7.44
CA ALA A 52 17.12 1.10 -6.02
C ALA A 52 15.66 0.85 -5.56
N LEU A 53 14.68 1.35 -6.32
CA LEU A 53 13.24 1.17 -6.04
C LEU A 53 12.71 -0.18 -6.54
N LEU A 54 13.37 -0.80 -7.54
CA LEU A 54 12.96 -2.06 -8.16
C LEU A 54 12.82 -3.23 -7.17
N PRO A 55 13.82 -3.54 -6.32
CA PRO A 55 13.71 -4.67 -5.40
C PRO A 55 12.58 -4.48 -4.39
N GLY A 56 12.38 -3.26 -3.88
CA GLY A 56 11.28 -2.96 -2.97
C GLY A 56 9.90 -3.12 -3.61
N GLN A 57 9.73 -2.67 -4.85
CA GLN A 57 8.48 -2.83 -5.62
C GLN A 57 8.15 -4.29 -5.91
N ILE A 58 9.15 -5.10 -6.27
CA ILE A 58 8.96 -6.55 -6.50
C ILE A 58 8.53 -7.23 -5.21
N LEU A 59 9.20 -6.92 -4.09
CA LEU A 59 8.92 -7.53 -2.79
C LEU A 59 7.52 -7.15 -2.28
N ALA A 60 7.13 -5.88 -2.45
CA ALA A 60 5.79 -5.40 -2.13
C ALA A 60 4.72 -6.09 -3.01
N GLY A 61 4.97 -6.24 -4.30
CA GLY A 61 4.08 -6.93 -5.23
C GLY A 61 3.86 -8.40 -4.85
N ILE A 62 4.93 -9.11 -4.47
CA ILE A 62 4.85 -10.49 -3.96
C ILE A 62 4.03 -10.53 -2.68
N GLY A 63 4.28 -9.63 -1.73
CA GLY A 63 3.54 -9.58 -0.47
C GLY A 63 2.03 -9.33 -0.67
N ILE A 64 1.67 -8.42 -1.56
CA ILE A 64 0.26 -8.15 -1.92
C ILE A 64 -0.39 -9.38 -2.59
N GLY A 65 0.33 -10.04 -3.51
CA GLY A 65 -0.15 -11.26 -4.18
C GLY A 65 -0.42 -12.41 -3.23
N LEU A 66 0.39 -12.55 -2.17
CA LEU A 66 0.20 -13.57 -1.12
C LEU A 66 -0.94 -13.23 -0.15
N ALA A 67 -1.17 -11.94 0.13
CA ALA A 67 -2.21 -11.51 1.06
C ALA A 67 -3.63 -11.57 0.47
N THR A 68 -3.77 -11.34 -0.85
CA THR A 68 -5.08 -11.20 -1.52
C THR A 68 -5.99 -12.46 -1.41
N PRO A 69 -5.50 -13.70 -1.62
CA PRO A 69 -6.32 -14.92 -1.50
C PRO A 69 -6.74 -15.23 -0.05
N GLY A 70 -5.90 -14.84 0.92
CA GLY A 70 -6.19 -15.04 2.35
C GLY A 70 -7.37 -14.20 2.82
N LEU A 71 -7.49 -12.96 2.36
CA LEU A 71 -8.61 -12.09 2.72
C LEU A 71 -9.95 -12.61 2.17
N ALA A 72 -9.96 -13.11 0.93
CA ALA A 72 -11.17 -13.64 0.31
C ALA A 72 -11.67 -14.93 0.99
N SER A 73 -10.75 -15.83 1.36
CA SER A 73 -11.08 -17.11 2.03
C SER A 73 -11.50 -16.93 3.48
N THR A 74 -10.90 -15.97 4.20
CA THR A 74 -11.27 -15.69 5.60
C THR A 74 -12.67 -15.08 5.70
N ALA A 75 -13.11 -14.27 4.74
CA ALA A 75 -14.45 -13.65 4.79
C ALA A 75 -15.60 -14.65 4.62
N VAL A 76 -15.37 -15.77 3.92
CA VAL A 76 -16.41 -16.77 3.61
C VAL A 76 -16.38 -17.95 4.59
N GLY A 77 -15.23 -18.23 5.21
CA GLY A 77 -15.03 -19.43 6.04
C GLY A 77 -15.60 -19.40 7.48
N VAL A 78 -16.02 -18.23 7.98
CA VAL A 78 -16.44 -18.05 9.40
C VAL A 78 -17.96 -17.99 9.59
N VAL A 79 -18.74 -18.06 8.50
CA VAL A 79 -20.17 -17.77 8.55
C VAL A 79 -20.98 -18.87 7.85
N ARG A 80 -22.09 -19.29 8.47
CA ARG A 80 -23.00 -20.31 7.91
C ARG A 80 -23.50 -19.87 6.53
N PRO A 81 -23.72 -20.79 5.56
CA PRO A 81 -24.08 -20.45 4.17
C PRO A 81 -25.27 -19.48 4.06
N GLN A 82 -26.22 -19.54 4.98
CA GLN A 82 -27.42 -18.69 5.00
C GLN A 82 -27.13 -17.20 5.28
N LEU A 83 -25.99 -16.87 5.89
CA LEU A 83 -25.60 -15.50 6.27
C LEU A 83 -24.41 -14.98 5.43
N SER A 84 -23.92 -15.77 4.49
CA SER A 84 -22.76 -15.47 3.64
C SER A 84 -22.93 -14.15 2.85
N GLY A 85 -24.15 -13.84 2.39
CA GLY A 85 -24.46 -12.58 1.71
C GLY A 85 -24.28 -11.34 2.58
N MET A 86 -24.76 -11.38 3.84
CA MET A 86 -24.60 -10.27 4.79
C MET A 86 -23.13 -10.11 5.23
N ALA A 87 -22.43 -11.22 5.46
CA ALA A 87 -21.01 -11.22 5.81
C ALA A 87 -20.14 -10.64 4.69
N SER A 88 -20.40 -11.03 3.44
CA SER A 88 -19.71 -10.50 2.26
C SER A 88 -19.95 -8.99 2.11
N GLY A 89 -21.20 -8.53 2.30
CA GLY A 89 -21.55 -7.11 2.30
C GLY A 89 -20.80 -6.31 3.34
N ALA A 90 -20.80 -6.77 4.61
CA ALA A 90 -20.07 -6.13 5.70
C ALA A 90 -18.56 -6.06 5.44
N ASN A 91 -17.97 -7.15 4.94
CA ASN A 91 -16.55 -7.20 4.59
C ASN A 91 -16.19 -6.23 3.45
N ASN A 92 -17.02 -6.14 2.41
CA ASN A 92 -16.79 -5.21 1.31
C ASN A 92 -16.86 -3.75 1.77
N THR A 93 -17.84 -3.40 2.61
CA THR A 93 -17.95 -2.05 3.17
C THR A 93 -16.75 -1.70 4.06
N ALA A 94 -16.32 -2.62 4.93
CA ALA A 94 -15.12 -2.42 5.75
C ALA A 94 -13.87 -2.21 4.89
N ARG A 95 -13.72 -2.99 3.80
CA ARG A 95 -12.62 -2.85 2.86
C ARG A 95 -12.63 -1.50 2.16
N GLN A 96 -13.79 -1.06 1.66
CA GLN A 96 -13.91 0.25 1.01
C GLN A 96 -13.64 1.40 1.97
N LEU A 97 -14.12 1.31 3.22
CA LEU A 97 -13.83 2.30 4.26
C LEU A 97 -12.33 2.36 4.56
N GLY A 98 -11.68 1.20 4.73
CA GLY A 98 -10.23 1.14 4.93
C GLY A 98 -9.44 1.73 3.78
N LEU A 99 -9.85 1.48 2.53
CA LEU A 99 -9.23 2.09 1.34
C LEU A 99 -9.40 3.62 1.35
N ALA A 100 -10.61 4.12 1.60
CA ALA A 100 -10.89 5.55 1.63
C ALA A 100 -10.11 6.27 2.74
N THR A 101 -10.13 5.74 3.96
CA THR A 101 -9.41 6.29 5.11
C THR A 101 -7.89 6.22 4.91
N GLY A 102 -7.38 5.13 4.32
CA GLY A 102 -5.96 4.97 4.02
C GLY A 102 -5.47 6.01 3.01
N ILE A 103 -6.18 6.19 1.89
CA ILE A 103 -5.83 7.16 0.85
C ILE A 103 -5.89 8.59 1.42
N ALA A 104 -6.96 8.94 2.13
CA ALA A 104 -7.14 10.27 2.70
C ALA A 104 -6.10 10.58 3.80
N GLY A 105 -5.86 9.63 4.71
CA GLY A 105 -4.92 9.79 5.81
C GLY A 105 -3.48 9.92 5.33
N LEU A 106 -3.03 9.01 4.47
CA LEU A 106 -1.68 9.08 3.91
C LEU A 106 -1.49 10.33 3.04
N GLY A 107 -2.49 10.72 2.24
CA GLY A 107 -2.45 11.95 1.44
C GLY A 107 -2.37 13.21 2.31
N SER A 108 -3.10 13.27 3.42
CA SER A 108 -3.05 14.38 4.38
C SER A 108 -1.67 14.49 5.04
N ILE A 109 -1.09 13.37 5.48
CA ILE A 109 0.26 13.32 6.06
C ILE A 109 1.29 13.77 5.02
N PHE A 110 1.18 13.28 3.78
CA PHE A 110 2.09 13.65 2.69
C PHE A 110 2.07 15.16 2.43
N GLN A 111 0.87 15.74 2.27
CA GLN A 111 0.70 17.18 2.04
C GLN A 111 1.26 18.01 3.20
N SER A 112 0.94 17.62 4.44
CA SER A 112 1.42 18.31 5.64
C SER A 112 2.95 18.26 5.75
N LYS A 113 3.56 17.12 5.42
CA LYS A 113 5.01 16.96 5.45
C LYS A 113 5.72 17.77 4.36
N ILE A 114 5.17 17.79 3.14
CA ILE A 114 5.69 18.65 2.06
C ILE A 114 5.64 20.11 2.49
N GLN A 115 4.49 20.58 2.98
CA GLN A 115 4.33 21.97 3.40
C GLN A 115 5.33 22.35 4.50
N SER A 116 5.41 21.57 5.58
CA SER A 116 6.33 21.83 6.70
C SER A 116 7.81 21.78 6.32
N THR A 117 8.19 20.96 5.34
CA THR A 117 9.56 20.89 4.84
C THR A 117 9.86 22.05 3.88
N LEU A 118 8.88 22.44 3.06
CA LEU A 118 9.05 23.45 2.02
C LEU A 118 9.09 24.88 2.59
N THR A 119 8.24 25.19 3.58
CA THR A 119 8.18 26.52 4.22
C THR A 119 9.54 27.10 4.64
N PRO A 120 10.37 26.40 5.44
CA PRO A 120 11.68 26.93 5.82
C PRO A 120 12.63 27.10 4.62
N LEU A 121 12.56 26.21 3.63
CA LEU A 121 13.45 26.22 2.47
C LEU A 121 13.17 27.40 1.51
N VAL A 122 11.94 27.93 1.50
CA VAL A 122 11.53 29.05 0.64
C VAL A 122 11.33 30.36 1.40
N SER A 123 11.63 30.40 2.70
CA SER A 123 11.36 31.57 3.57
C SER A 123 12.08 32.86 3.13
N GLY A 124 13.18 32.73 2.38
CA GLY A 124 13.96 33.85 1.85
C GLY A 124 13.75 34.13 0.35
N THR A 125 12.76 33.50 -0.29
CA THR A 125 12.45 33.70 -1.71
C THR A 125 11.09 34.34 -1.89
N SER A 126 10.82 34.86 -3.09
CA SER A 126 9.49 35.38 -3.43
C SER A 126 8.39 34.30 -3.43
N ALA A 127 8.76 33.02 -3.36
CA ALA A 127 7.84 31.89 -3.34
C ALA A 127 7.22 31.64 -1.95
N SER A 128 7.75 32.28 -0.89
CA SER A 128 7.21 32.19 0.48
C SER A 128 5.73 32.60 0.56
N SER A 129 5.32 33.64 -0.16
CA SER A 129 3.93 34.13 -0.22
C SER A 129 2.96 33.13 -0.85
N HIS A 130 3.46 32.26 -1.74
CA HIS A 130 2.66 31.25 -2.45
C HIS A 130 3.00 29.82 -2.00
N VAL A 131 3.64 29.64 -0.82
CA VAL A 131 4.13 28.34 -0.36
C VAL A 131 3.03 27.29 -0.26
N HIS A 132 1.81 27.72 0.04
CA HIS A 132 0.66 26.82 0.17
C HIS A 132 0.26 26.24 -1.20
N GLU A 133 0.20 27.07 -2.23
CA GLU A 133 -0.09 26.64 -3.60
C GLU A 133 1.05 25.82 -4.19
N LEU A 134 2.30 26.25 -3.95
CA LEU A 134 3.49 25.52 -4.32
C LEU A 134 3.51 24.13 -3.66
N SER A 135 3.19 24.01 -2.38
CA SER A 135 3.16 22.71 -1.68
C SER A 135 2.13 21.75 -2.29
N ARG A 136 0.94 22.23 -2.68
CA ARG A 136 -0.08 21.42 -3.38
C ARG A 136 0.37 21.02 -4.78
N ALA A 137 1.03 21.94 -5.50
CA ALA A 137 1.60 21.64 -6.80
C ALA A 137 2.71 20.59 -6.69
N VAL A 138 3.58 20.66 -5.68
CA VAL A 138 4.62 19.65 -5.42
C VAL A 138 3.99 18.30 -5.12
N ALA A 139 2.98 18.25 -4.25
CA ALA A 139 2.30 17.00 -3.90
C ALA A 139 1.57 16.35 -5.09
N SER A 140 1.08 17.15 -6.04
CA SER A 140 0.38 16.68 -7.23
C SER A 140 1.27 16.49 -8.47
N GLY A 141 2.58 16.76 -8.36
CA GLY A 141 3.52 16.68 -9.50
C GLY A 141 3.42 17.84 -10.50
N GLY A 142 2.71 18.92 -10.13
CA GLY A 142 2.51 20.14 -10.91
C GLY A 142 3.60 21.21 -10.75
N THR A 143 4.81 20.87 -10.31
CA THR A 143 5.92 21.80 -10.05
C THR A 143 6.21 22.74 -11.23
N GLY A 144 6.10 22.24 -12.47
CA GLY A 144 6.32 23.04 -13.68
C GLY A 144 5.37 24.24 -13.81
N ARG A 145 4.11 24.12 -13.38
CA ARG A 145 3.15 25.24 -13.38
C ARG A 145 3.44 26.21 -12.24
N ALA A 146 3.76 25.71 -11.05
CA ALA A 146 4.06 26.55 -9.90
C ALA A 146 5.33 27.40 -10.10
N LEU A 147 6.31 26.90 -10.87
CA LEU A 147 7.53 27.64 -11.21
C LEU A 147 7.31 28.81 -12.17
N GLN A 148 6.19 28.86 -12.89
CA GLN A 148 5.87 30.00 -13.76
C GLN A 148 5.57 31.26 -12.96
N ALA A 149 5.04 31.12 -11.74
CA ALA A 149 4.78 32.21 -10.82
C ALA A 149 6.04 32.67 -10.06
N VAL A 150 7.16 31.95 -10.19
CA VAL A 150 8.42 32.24 -9.48
C VAL A 150 9.41 32.97 -10.42
N PRO A 151 10.03 34.08 -9.97
CA PRO A 151 11.09 34.78 -10.70
C PRO A 151 12.24 33.84 -11.08
N PRO A 152 12.88 34.01 -12.25
CA PRO A 152 13.93 33.12 -12.73
C PRO A 152 15.09 32.91 -11.74
N ALA A 153 15.43 33.94 -10.96
CA ALA A 153 16.52 33.92 -9.98
C ALA A 153 16.30 32.94 -8.82
N ASP A 154 15.04 32.62 -8.49
CA ASP A 154 14.68 31.74 -7.36
C ASP A 154 14.28 30.32 -7.81
N ARG A 155 14.16 30.07 -9.12
CA ARG A 155 13.64 28.80 -9.64
C ARG A 155 14.48 27.59 -9.23
N ASP A 156 15.81 27.67 -9.32
CA ASP A 156 16.68 26.54 -8.97
C ASP A 156 16.59 26.18 -7.48
N LYS A 157 16.50 27.19 -6.61
CA LYS A 157 16.28 27.00 -5.17
C LYS A 157 14.94 26.36 -4.89
N VAL A 158 13.88 26.83 -5.56
CA VAL A 158 12.52 26.28 -5.41
C VAL A 158 12.43 24.85 -5.94
N VAL A 159 13.11 24.53 -7.05
CA VAL A 159 13.19 23.17 -7.60
C VAL A 159 13.89 22.23 -6.62
N HIS A 160 15.06 22.62 -6.09
CA HIS A 160 15.77 21.83 -5.08
C HIS A 160 14.92 21.62 -3.83
N ALA A 161 14.29 22.69 -3.32
CA ALA A 161 13.44 22.63 -2.15
C ALA A 161 12.20 21.73 -2.37
N ALA A 162 11.59 21.81 -3.55
CA ALA A 162 10.48 20.96 -3.96
C ALA A 162 10.87 19.48 -4.01
N HIS A 163 12.02 19.16 -4.63
CA HIS A 163 12.51 17.79 -4.70
C HIS A 163 12.79 17.23 -3.30
N HIS A 164 13.50 17.98 -2.46
CA HIS A 164 13.82 17.57 -1.10
C HIS A 164 12.54 17.39 -0.24
N ALA A 165 11.58 18.31 -0.34
CA ALA A 165 10.29 18.20 0.36
C ALA A 165 9.47 17.01 -0.13
N PHE A 166 9.49 16.71 -1.43
CA PHE A 166 8.82 15.55 -2.00
C PHE A 166 9.43 14.23 -1.50
N VAL A 167 10.76 14.08 -1.57
CA VAL A 167 11.47 12.90 -1.07
C VAL A 167 11.22 12.70 0.43
N THR A 168 11.29 13.77 1.21
CA THR A 168 11.01 13.74 2.65
C THR A 168 9.56 13.33 2.94
N GLY A 169 8.60 13.87 2.20
CA GLY A 169 7.19 13.50 2.28
C GLY A 169 6.98 12.03 1.96
N PHE A 170 7.60 11.56 0.87
CA PHE A 170 7.49 10.17 0.40
C PHE A 170 8.05 9.20 1.42
N ASN A 171 9.23 9.47 1.97
CA ASN A 171 9.82 8.64 3.01
C ASN A 171 8.93 8.60 4.28
N THR A 172 8.36 9.74 4.67
CA THR A 172 7.47 9.81 5.83
C THR A 172 6.23 8.91 5.66
N ILE A 173 5.54 8.98 4.51
CA ILE A 173 4.38 8.12 4.27
C ILE A 173 4.76 6.65 4.08
N ALA A 174 5.96 6.36 3.57
CA ALA A 174 6.48 5.00 3.51
C ALA A 174 6.66 4.41 4.92
N LEU A 175 7.25 5.17 5.85
CA LEU A 175 7.40 4.76 7.26
C LEU A 175 6.05 4.59 7.97
N VAL A 176 5.09 5.49 7.75
CA VAL A 176 3.73 5.33 8.27
C VAL A 176 3.10 4.04 7.72
N SER A 177 3.28 3.78 6.43
CA SER A 177 2.79 2.54 5.79
C SER A 177 3.45 1.29 6.35
N VAL A 178 4.75 1.34 6.66
CA VAL A 178 5.48 0.27 7.37
C VAL A 178 4.85 -0.01 8.73
N ALA A 179 4.59 1.02 9.53
CA ALA A 179 3.98 0.86 10.84
C ALA A 179 2.58 0.25 10.74
N VAL A 180 1.75 0.75 9.82
CA VAL A 180 0.40 0.22 9.57
C VAL A 180 0.45 -1.23 9.10
N ALA A 181 1.36 -1.56 8.17
CA ALA A 181 1.54 -2.93 7.68
C ALA A 181 2.05 -3.88 8.77
N ALA A 182 2.96 -3.42 9.63
CA ALA A 182 3.46 -4.20 10.77
C ALA A 182 2.35 -4.49 11.78
N VAL A 183 1.53 -3.49 12.14
CA VAL A 183 0.36 -3.68 13.01
C VAL A 183 -0.63 -4.64 12.36
N GLY A 184 -0.90 -4.49 11.06
CA GLY A 184 -1.74 -5.42 10.30
C GLY A 184 -1.20 -6.86 10.28
N SER A 185 0.12 -7.02 10.17
CA SER A 185 0.79 -8.33 10.25
C SER A 185 0.61 -8.99 11.62
N VAL A 186 0.87 -8.24 12.69
CA VAL A 186 0.69 -8.72 14.07
C VAL A 186 -0.77 -9.07 14.35
N ALA A 187 -1.70 -8.20 13.95
CA ALA A 187 -3.13 -8.45 14.07
C ALA A 187 -3.56 -9.68 13.27
N GLY A 188 -3.04 -9.87 12.05
CA GLY A 188 -3.26 -11.06 11.24
C GLY A 188 -2.78 -12.33 11.92
N TYR A 189 -1.57 -12.31 12.51
CA TYR A 189 -1.04 -13.46 13.27
C TYR A 189 -1.81 -13.73 14.56
N ALA A 190 -2.26 -12.69 15.26
CA ALA A 190 -2.95 -12.80 16.55
C ALA A 190 -4.44 -13.18 16.42
N LEU A 191 -5.14 -12.61 15.44
CA LEU A 191 -6.58 -12.73 15.24
C LEU A 191 -6.96 -13.89 14.30
N VAL A 192 -6.12 -14.25 13.31
CA VAL A 192 -6.40 -15.40 12.44
C VAL A 192 -5.99 -16.69 13.16
N ARG A 193 -6.81 -17.12 14.13
CA ARG A 193 -6.68 -18.45 14.72
C ARG A 193 -7.28 -19.49 13.76
N SER A 194 -6.45 -20.43 13.34
CA SER A 194 -6.81 -21.60 12.50
C SER A 194 -7.89 -22.51 13.10
N ARG A 195 -8.40 -22.18 14.29
CA ARG A 195 -9.38 -22.91 15.08
C ARG A 195 -10.82 -22.56 14.70
N ASP A 196 -11.01 -21.39 14.07
CA ASP A 196 -12.33 -20.83 13.74
C ASP A 196 -12.75 -21.12 12.29
N PHE A 197 -11.87 -21.74 11.48
CA PHE A 197 -12.24 -22.22 10.16
C PHE A 197 -13.03 -23.51 10.31
N VAL A 198 -14.33 -23.46 10.00
CA VAL A 198 -15.19 -24.65 9.92
C VAL A 198 -14.61 -25.56 8.84
N ALA A 199 -14.16 -26.76 9.22
CA ALA A 199 -13.79 -27.81 8.30
C ALA A 199 -15.03 -28.25 7.51
N GLY A 200 -15.35 -27.53 6.42
CA GLY A 200 -16.43 -27.86 5.49
C GLY A 200 -16.09 -29.05 4.60
N GLY A 201 -15.77 -30.18 5.20
CA GLY A 201 -15.35 -31.41 4.51
C GLY A 201 -15.89 -32.67 5.18
N GLY A 202 -17.14 -32.66 5.62
CA GLY A 202 -17.86 -33.93 5.79
C GLY A 202 -18.09 -34.54 4.39
N PRO A 203 -17.90 -35.86 4.20
CA PRO A 203 -18.08 -36.49 2.90
C PRO A 203 -19.46 -36.16 2.33
N VAL A 204 -19.48 -35.69 1.08
CA VAL A 204 -20.70 -35.48 0.29
C VAL A 204 -21.44 -36.83 0.26
N PRO A 205 -22.68 -36.93 0.78
CA PRO A 205 -23.45 -38.16 0.66
C PRO A 205 -23.61 -38.49 -0.83
N ALA A 206 -23.27 -39.72 -1.21
CA ALA A 206 -23.42 -40.18 -2.58
C ALA A 206 -24.88 -39.98 -3.05
N PRO A 207 -25.11 -39.56 -4.30
CA PRO A 207 -26.46 -39.44 -4.83
C PRO A 207 -27.19 -40.78 -4.68
N GLU A 208 -28.34 -40.72 -4.02
CA GLU A 208 -29.22 -41.86 -3.80
C GLU A 208 -29.64 -42.40 -5.18
N PRO A 209 -29.42 -43.70 -5.48
CA PRO A 209 -29.81 -44.26 -6.75
C PRO A 209 -31.33 -44.16 -6.88
N ALA A 210 -31.78 -43.46 -7.92
CA ALA A 210 -33.18 -43.34 -8.28
C ALA A 210 -33.80 -44.75 -8.33
N GLN A 211 -34.69 -45.03 -7.39
CA GLN A 211 -35.49 -46.26 -7.43
C GLN A 211 -36.45 -46.14 -8.63
N ALA A 212 -36.48 -47.24 -9.38
CA ALA A 212 -37.09 -47.42 -10.70
C ALA A 212 -38.58 -47.08 -10.79
#